data_AF-A0A655FZ88-F1
#
_entry.id   AF-A0A655FZ88-F1
#
_cell.length_a   1.000
_cell.length_b   1.000
_cell.length_c   1.000
_cell.angle_alpha   90.00
_cell.angle_beta   90.00
_cell.angle_gamma   90.00
#
_symmetry.space_group_name_H-M   'P 1'
#
loop_
_entity.id
_entity.type
_entity.pdbx_description
1 polymer ?
#
loop_
_entity_poly.entity_id
_entity_poly.type
_entity_poly.pdbx_seq_one_letter_code
_entity_poly.pdbx_strand_id
1 'polypeptide(L)' 'MVGGILSLLLAPLFPMTVVVPLSAFVALPAIATVIGLLASVAGLRRVVAIDPALAFGGP' A
#
# COMPACT_ATOMS: atom_id res chain seq x y z
N MET A 1 -6.73 -7.53 3.36
CA MET A 1 -7.92 -8.35 3.68
C MET A 1 -7.66 -9.84 3.50
N VAL A 2 -7.17 -10.29 2.34
CA VAL A 2 -6.76 -11.70 2.10
C VAL A 2 -5.84 -12.24 3.19
N GLY A 3 -4.86 -11.46 3.63
CA GLY A 3 -3.93 -11.86 4.71
C GLY A 3 -4.61 -12.26 6.04
N GLY A 4 -5.74 -11.65 6.40
CA GLY A 4 -6.47 -12.07 7.61
C GLY A 4 -7.25 -13.35 7.43
N ILE A 5 -7.83 -13.58 6.25
CA ILE A 5 -8.48 -14.86 5.93
C ILE A 5 -7.45 -15.98 5.99
N LEU A 6 -6.26 -15.76 5.43
CA LEU A 6 -5.14 -16.70 5.53
C LEU A 6 -4.69 -16.88 6.98
N SER A 7 -4.61 -15.81 7.76
CA SER A 7 -4.27 -15.88 9.19
C SER A 7 -5.26 -16.74 9.98
N LEU A 8 -6.57 -16.66 9.68
CA LEU A 8 -7.61 -17.47 10.33
C LEU A 8 -7.51 -18.95 9.97
N LEU A 9 -7.20 -19.27 8.70
CA LEU A 9 -6.99 -20.64 8.24
C LEU A 9 -5.75 -21.29 8.87
N LEU A 10 -4.70 -20.50 9.10
CA LEU A 10 -3.45 -20.97 9.68
C LEU A 10 -3.44 -20.98 11.21
N ALA A 11 -4.27 -20.15 11.86
CA ALA A 11 -4.38 -20.05 13.31
C ALA A 11 -4.45 -21.41 14.06
N PRO A 12 -5.28 -22.41 13.66
CA PRO A 12 -5.37 -23.69 14.36
C PRO A 12 -4.10 -24.56 14.27
N LEU A 13 -3.15 -24.24 13.39
CA LEU A 13 -1.87 -24.96 13.30
C LEU A 13 -0.88 -24.50 14.38
N PHE A 14 -1.11 -23.34 14.99
CA PHE A 14 -0.24 -22.80 16.04
C PHE A 14 -0.74 -23.26 17.41
N PRO A 15 0.12 -23.84 18.26
CA PRO A 15 -0.24 -24.27 19.62
C PRO A 15 -0.38 -23.10 20.62
N MET A 16 -0.55 -21.87 20.11
CA MET A 16 -0.56 -20.60 20.85
C MET A 16 -1.70 -19.71 20.35
N THR A 17 -2.28 -18.88 21.24
CA THR A 17 -3.33 -17.92 20.88
C THR A 17 -2.80 -16.79 20.01
N VAL A 18 -3.22 -16.76 18.74
CA VAL A 18 -2.92 -15.66 17.80
C VAL A 18 -4.02 -14.61 17.93
N VAL A 19 -3.72 -13.49 18.59
CA VAL A 19 -4.64 -12.36 18.73
C VAL A 19 -4.26 -11.27 17.74
N VAL A 20 -5.09 -11.05 16.73
CA VAL A 20 -4.93 -9.94 15.79
C VAL A 20 -5.87 -8.81 16.21
N PRO A 21 -5.35 -7.68 16.72
CA PRO A 21 -6.20 -6.58 17.12
C PRO A 21 -6.90 -5.98 15.90
N LEU A 22 -8.20 -5.74 16.03
CA LEU A 22 -9.02 -5.16 14.95
C LEU A 22 -8.44 -3.83 14.45
N SER A 23 -7.87 -3.03 15.36
CA SER A 23 -7.20 -1.77 15.03
C SER A 23 -6.05 -1.97 14.06
N ALA A 24 -5.18 -2.97 14.24
CA ALA A 24 -4.08 -3.24 13.32
C ALA A 24 -4.60 -3.72 11.95
N PHE A 25 -5.67 -4.53 11.95
CA PHE A 25 -6.26 -5.05 10.73
C PHE A 25 -6.82 -3.96 9.81
N VAL A 26 -7.29 -2.86 10.39
CA VAL A 26 -7.79 -1.68 9.67
C VAL A 26 -6.67 -0.67 9.40
N ALA A 27 -5.81 -0.40 10.38
CA ALA A 27 -4.77 0.61 10.28
C ALA A 27 -3.72 0.25 9.24
N LEU A 28 -3.28 -1.01 9.16
CA LEU A 28 -2.22 -1.41 8.23
C LEU A 28 -2.59 -1.17 6.76
N PRO A 29 -3.75 -1.64 6.24
CA PRO A 29 -4.19 -1.30 4.89
C PRO A 29 -4.37 0.20 4.69
N ALA A 30 -4.99 0.90 5.65
CA ALA A 30 -5.24 2.33 5.53
C ALA A 30 -3.94 3.13 5.39
N ILE A 31 -2.95 2.85 6.25
CA ILE A 31 -1.62 3.48 6.20
C ILE A 31 -0.94 3.16 4.87
N ALA A 32 -0.95 1.88 4.45
CA ALA A 32 -0.35 1.48 3.18
C ALA A 32 -0.97 2.23 1.98
N THR A 33 -2.30 2.36 1.94
CA THR A 33 -3.00 3.11 0.91
C THR A 33 -2.64 4.59 0.95
N VAL A 34 -2.61 5.21 2.13
CA VAL A 34 -2.24 6.63 2.27
C VAL A 34 -0.81 6.87 1.78
N ILE A 35 0.14 6.04 2.20
CA ILE A 35 1.54 6.16 1.76
C ILE A 35 1.65 5.94 0.25
N GLY A 36 0.96 4.93 -0.29
CA GLY A 36 0.90 4.67 -1.73
C GLY A 36 0.39 5.87 -2.52
N LEU A 37 -0.71 6.49 -2.07
CA LEU A 37 -1.26 7.69 -2.68
C LEU A 37 -0.29 8.87 -2.62
N LEU A 38 0.33 9.12 -1.46
CA LEU A 38 1.33 10.17 -1.30
C LEU A 38 2.52 9.95 -2.25
N ALA A 39 3.00 8.72 -2.36
CA ALA A 39 4.09 8.37 -3.27
C ALA A 39 3.69 8.57 -4.74
N SER A 40 2.48 8.16 -5.14
CA SER A 40 1.96 8.37 -6.50
C SER A 40 1.84 9.85 -6.83
N VAL A 41 1.32 10.68 -5.91
CA VAL A 41 1.23 12.12 -6.09
C VAL A 41 2.62 12.75 -6.21
N ALA A 42 3.56 12.36 -5.34
CA ALA A 42 4.93 12.85 -5.41
C ALA A 42 5.61 12.51 -6.75
N GLY A 43 5.44 11.27 -7.22
CA GLY A 43 5.91 10.83 -8.54
C GLY A 43 5.28 11.60 -9.69
N LEU A 44 3.95 11.78 -9.67
CA LEU A 44 3.22 12.50 -10.69
C LEU A 44 3.65 13.97 -10.77
N ARG A 45 3.78 14.65 -9.62
CA ARG A 45 4.23 16.04 -9.56
C ARG A 45 5.62 16.22 -10.18
N ARG A 46 6.50 15.24 -10.01
CA ARG A 46 7.84 15.26 -10.62
C ARG A 46 7.78 15.16 -12.15
N VAL A 47 6.92 14.32 -12.69
CA VAL A 47 6.81 14.11 -14.14
C VAL A 47 6.16 15.31 -14.83
N VAL A 48 5.07 15.85 -14.28
CA VAL A 48 4.36 16.99 -14.88
C VAL A 48 5.20 18.27 -14.88
N ALA A 49 6.20 18.37 -14.00
CA ALA A 49 7.13 19.50 -13.99
C ALA A 49 8.17 19.47 -15.12
N ILE A 50 8.29 18.36 -15.85
CA ILE A 50 9.20 18.24 -17.00
C ILE A 50 8.47 18.75 -18.24
N ASP A 51 9.16 19.55 -19.06
CA ASP A 51 8.60 20.04 -20.32
C ASP A 51 8.21 18.85 -21.23
N PRO A 52 6.92 18.70 -21.59
CA PRO A 52 6.47 17.61 -22.44
C PRO A 52 7.12 17.62 -23.82
N ALA A 53 7.58 18.78 -24.32
CA ALA A 53 8.28 18.85 -25.61
C ALA A 53 9.57 18.03 -25.63
N LEU A 54 10.23 17.86 -24.47
CA LEU A 54 11.43 17.01 -24.34
C LEU A 54 11.14 15.52 -24.56
N ALA A 55 9.91 15.07 -24.30
CA ALA A 55 9.51 13.67 -24.51
C ALA A 55 9.17 13.34 -25.97
N PHE A 56 8.82 14.36 -26.78
CA PHE A 56 8.43 14.22 -28.19
C PHE A 56 9.51 14.69 -29.18
N GLY A 57 10.71 15.07 -28.69
CA GLY A 57 11.82 15.50 -29.55
C GLY A 57 11.71 16.95 -30.05
N GLY A 58 11.21 17.87 -29.22
CA GLY A 58 11.34 19.31 -29.47
C GLY A 58 12.82 19.73 -29.64
N PRO A 59 13.08 20.85 -30.34
CA PRO A 59 14.39 21.20 -30.91
C PRO A 59 15.57 21.15 -29.93
#